data_AF-A0A4C1XZT4-F1
#
_entry.id   AF-A0A4C1XZT4-F1
#
_cell.length_a   1.000
_cell.length_b   1.000
_cell.length_c   1.000
_cell.angle_alpha   90.00
_cell.angle_beta   90.00
_cell.angle_gamma   90.00
#
_symmetry.space_group_name_H-M   'P 1'
#
loop_
_entity.id
_entity.type
_entity.pdbx_description
1 polymer ?
#
loop_
_entity_poly.entity_id
_entity_poly.type
_entity_poly.pdbx_seq_one_letter_code
_entity_poly.pdbx_strand_id
1 'polypeptide(L)'
;MPACSKKSPQPQPGKAAPRRTSARAVSSTLSYALAAAGPRSVPPAVKHNQTSAADDLNQLMSIISIIDTNELVILAKEFRAAASPTEKLICLIEHASLVGAIENNKF
;
A
#
# COMPACT_ATOMS: atom_id res chain seq x y z
N MET A 1 -0.55 -64.12 -1.72
CA MET A 1 -0.26 -65.53 -2.08
C MET A 1 0.90 -65.56 -3.08
N PRO A 2 1.73 -66.62 -3.12
CA PRO A 2 3.20 -66.58 -2.93
C PRO A 2 4.08 -66.64 -4.20
N ALA A 3 5.40 -66.69 -3.96
CA ALA A 3 6.57 -66.51 -4.83
C ALA A 3 6.87 -67.60 -5.87
N CYS A 4 7.74 -67.27 -6.86
CA CYS A 4 8.75 -68.17 -7.47
C CYS A 4 9.73 -67.32 -8.34
N SER A 5 11.00 -67.08 -7.97
CA SER A 5 12.22 -67.94 -8.12
C SER A 5 12.51 -68.32 -9.58
N LYS A 6 13.72 -68.29 -10.17
CA LYS A 6 15.13 -68.20 -9.76
C LYS A 6 15.98 -68.09 -11.06
N LYS A 7 17.25 -67.68 -10.95
CA LYS A 7 18.46 -68.24 -11.63
C LYS A 7 19.39 -67.18 -12.27
N SER A 8 20.54 -66.95 -11.61
CA SER A 8 21.78 -66.36 -12.14
C SER A 8 22.59 -67.40 -12.95
N PRO A 9 23.48 -67.02 -13.90
CA PRO A 9 24.90 -66.74 -13.57
C PRO A 9 25.64 -65.64 -14.41
N GLN A 10 26.62 -65.02 -13.74
CA GLN A 10 27.72 -64.06 -14.08
C GLN A 10 28.78 -64.61 -15.10
N PRO A 11 29.90 -63.95 -15.57
CA PRO A 11 30.44 -62.55 -15.66
C PRO A 11 30.82 -62.12 -17.12
N GLN A 12 31.22 -60.88 -17.47
CA GLN A 12 32.65 -60.42 -17.55
C GLN A 12 32.83 -58.95 -18.03
N PRO A 13 33.98 -58.32 -17.71
CA PRO A 13 34.21 -56.86 -17.75
C PRO A 13 35.11 -56.39 -18.91
N GLY A 14 34.79 -55.27 -19.56
CA GLY A 14 35.67 -54.66 -20.59
C GLY A 14 35.19 -53.31 -21.13
N LYS A 15 36.02 -52.28 -20.93
CA LYS A 15 35.86 -50.85 -21.23
C LYS A 15 35.43 -50.49 -22.68
N ALA A 16 34.53 -49.50 -22.87
CA ALA A 16 34.74 -48.31 -23.75
C ALA A 16 33.52 -47.35 -23.90
N ALA A 17 33.81 -46.06 -23.67
CA ALA A 17 33.20 -44.81 -24.19
C ALA A 17 31.79 -44.31 -23.73
N PRO A 18 31.72 -43.14 -23.05
CA PRO A 18 30.46 -42.43 -22.76
C PRO A 18 29.76 -41.91 -24.03
N ARG A 19 28.50 -42.31 -24.25
CA ARG A 19 27.66 -41.72 -25.30
C ARG A 19 27.14 -40.37 -24.82
N ARG A 20 27.65 -39.30 -25.44
CA ARG A 20 27.20 -37.91 -25.29
C ARG A 20 25.70 -37.80 -25.60
N THR A 21 24.94 -37.20 -24.68
CA THR A 21 23.64 -36.59 -24.99
C THR A 21 23.74 -35.12 -24.60
N SER A 22 23.36 -34.25 -25.55
CA SER A 22 23.49 -32.79 -25.57
C SER A 22 23.43 -32.11 -24.20
N ALA A 23 24.52 -31.42 -23.82
CA ALA A 23 24.50 -30.47 -22.72
C ALA A 23 23.58 -29.30 -23.12
N ARG A 24 22.45 -29.16 -22.44
CA ARG A 24 21.54 -28.02 -22.59
C ARG A 24 22.34 -26.75 -22.29
N ALA A 25 22.52 -25.89 -23.29
CA ALA A 25 23.16 -24.60 -23.13
C ALA A 25 22.44 -23.80 -22.04
N VAL A 26 23.14 -23.55 -20.93
CA VAL A 26 22.67 -22.68 -19.86
C VAL A 26 22.86 -21.24 -20.35
N SER A 27 21.74 -20.55 -20.52
CA SER A 27 21.66 -19.16 -20.96
C SER A 27 22.55 -18.26 -20.10
N SER A 28 23.56 -17.65 -20.70
CA SER A 28 24.38 -16.59 -20.10
C SER A 28 23.64 -15.26 -19.96
N THR A 29 22.38 -15.18 -20.40
CA THR A 29 21.59 -13.94 -20.43
C THR A 29 21.05 -13.55 -19.05
N LEU A 30 20.93 -14.50 -18.10
CA LEU A 30 20.42 -14.21 -16.76
C LEU A 30 21.45 -13.56 -15.83
N SER A 31 22.75 -13.81 -16.03
CA SER A 31 23.80 -13.32 -15.12
C SER A 31 24.03 -11.81 -15.20
N TYR A 32 23.87 -11.19 -16.38
CA TYR A 32 24.03 -9.73 -16.50
C TYR A 32 22.85 -8.97 -15.89
N ALA A 33 21.63 -9.48 -16.05
CA ALA A 33 20.41 -8.86 -15.53
C ALA A 33 20.39 -8.76 -14.00
N LEU A 34 20.99 -9.74 -13.31
CA LEU A 34 21.09 -9.74 -11.85
C LEU A 34 22.24 -8.88 -11.32
N ALA A 35 23.36 -8.80 -12.05
CA ALA A 35 24.51 -7.97 -11.67
C ALA A 35 24.24 -6.46 -11.83
N ALA A 36 23.33 -6.07 -12.73
CA ALA A 36 22.93 -4.68 -12.93
C ALA A 36 21.85 -4.19 -11.94
N ALA A 37 21.27 -5.09 -11.12
CA ALA A 37 20.36 -4.72 -10.06
C ALA A 37 21.15 -4.16 -8.87
N GLY A 38 21.52 -2.88 -8.96
CA GLY A 38 22.15 -2.16 -7.86
C GLY A 38 21.25 -2.10 -6.61
N PRO A 39 21.77 -1.70 -5.44
CA PRO A 39 21.01 -1.60 -4.21
C PRO A 39 19.72 -0.80 -4.45
N ARG A 40 18.56 -1.44 -4.28
CA ARG A 40 17.28 -0.70 -4.32
C ARG A 40 17.31 0.30 -3.17
N SER A 41 17.31 1.59 -3.51
CA SER A 41 17.02 2.65 -2.56
C SER A 41 15.61 2.41 -2.04
N VAL A 42 15.50 1.81 -0.85
CA VAL A 42 14.24 1.76 -0.11
C VAL A 42 13.94 3.21 0.28
N PRO A 43 12.76 3.75 -0.04
CA PRO A 43 12.37 5.07 0.45
C PRO A 43 12.58 5.10 1.95
N PRO A 44 13.12 6.19 2.53
CA PRO A 44 13.15 6.33 3.98
C PRO A 44 11.75 6.03 4.50
N ALA A 45 11.63 5.06 5.42
CA ALA A 45 10.38 4.83 6.11
C ALA A 45 9.95 6.18 6.66
N VAL A 46 8.76 6.65 6.24
CA VAL A 46 8.16 7.88 6.75
C VAL A 46 8.19 7.75 8.26
N LYS A 47 9.03 8.56 8.91
CA LYS A 47 8.98 8.72 10.35
C LYS A 47 7.62 9.36 10.60
N HIS A 48 6.62 8.55 10.94
CA HIS A 48 5.47 9.06 11.66
C HIS A 48 6.07 9.69 12.91
N ASN A 49 6.07 11.02 12.95
CA ASN A 49 6.28 11.73 14.21
C ASN A 49 5.25 11.12 15.14
N GLN A 50 5.68 10.36 16.15
CA GLN A 50 4.80 9.90 17.21
C GLN A 50 4.37 11.17 17.94
N THR A 51 3.27 11.76 17.51
CA THR A 51 2.56 12.75 18.31
C THR A 51 2.08 12.01 19.55
N SER A 52 2.23 12.65 20.71
CA SER A 52 1.71 12.06 21.94
C SER A 52 0.19 12.03 21.85
N ALA A 53 -0.47 11.02 22.43
CA ALA A 53 -1.93 10.99 22.50
C ALA A 53 -2.53 12.26 23.16
N ALA A 54 -1.75 12.95 23.99
CA ALA A 54 -2.13 14.25 24.55
C ALA A 54 -2.15 15.37 23.50
N ASP A 55 -1.20 15.39 22.57
CA ASP A 55 -1.14 16.39 21.50
C ASP A 55 -2.31 16.22 20.53
N ASP A 56 -2.67 14.97 20.21
CA ASP A 56 -3.82 14.64 19.35
C ASP A 56 -5.14 15.06 20.02
N LEU A 57 -5.30 14.83 21.33
CA LEU A 57 -6.48 15.28 22.08
C LEU A 57 -6.58 16.80 22.19
N ASN A 58 -5.44 17.48 22.39
CA ASN A 58 -5.40 18.94 22.40
C ASN A 58 -5.73 19.52 21.02
N GLN A 59 -5.26 18.89 19.94
CA GLN A 59 -5.62 19.27 18.58
C GLN A 59 -7.12 19.07 18.33
N LEU A 60 -7.69 17.94 18.77
CA LEU A 60 -9.12 17.68 18.68
C LEU A 60 -9.94 18.71 19.48
N MET A 61 -9.53 19.02 20.71
CA MET A 61 -10.14 20.05 21.54
C MET A 61 -10.06 21.45 20.91
N SER A 62 -8.91 21.78 20.31
CA SER A 62 -8.72 23.04 19.58
C SER A 62 -9.70 23.16 18.41
N ILE A 63 -9.84 22.11 17.60
CA ILE A 63 -10.76 22.09 16.46
C ILE A 63 -12.22 22.24 16.93
N ILE A 64 -12.61 21.51 17.98
CA ILE A 64 -13.95 21.62 18.58
C ILE A 64 -14.18 23.02 19.16
N SER A 65 -13.13 23.70 19.65
CA SER A 65 -13.22 25.06 20.19
C SER A 65 -13.22 26.15 19.11
N ILE A 66 -12.66 25.89 17.93
CA ILE A 66 -12.58 26.86 16.82
C ILE A 66 -13.90 26.92 16.05
N ILE A 67 -14.60 25.80 15.94
CA ILE A 67 -15.87 25.71 15.20
C ILE A 67 -17.02 26.07 16.14
N ASP A 68 -17.68 27.21 15.92
CA ASP A 68 -18.93 27.50 16.61
C ASP A 68 -20.03 26.54 16.13
N THR A 69 -20.39 25.61 17.01
CA THR A 69 -21.44 24.63 16.75
C THR A 69 -22.83 25.25 16.55
N ASN A 70 -23.11 26.41 17.15
CA ASN A 70 -24.38 27.12 16.94
C ASN A 70 -24.43 27.70 15.53
N GLU A 71 -23.35 28.33 15.07
CA GLU A 71 -23.23 28.82 13.69
C GLU A 71 -23.34 27.66 12.69
N LEU A 72 -22.73 26.50 12.98
CA LEU A 72 -22.85 25.31 12.12
C LEU A 72 -24.30 24.82 12.01
N VAL A 73 -25.06 24.84 13.11
CA VAL A 73 -26.47 24.46 13.11
C VAL A 73 -27.32 25.45 12.30
N ILE A 74 -27.01 26.75 12.38
CA ILE A 74 -27.68 27.79 11.60
C ILE A 74 -27.39 27.59 10.11
N LEU A 75 -26.11 27.48 9.73
CA LEU A 75 -25.68 27.21 8.37
C LEU A 75 -26.37 25.96 7.80
N ALA A 76 -26.42 24.87 8.56
CA ALA A 76 -27.06 23.64 8.11
C ALA A 76 -28.57 23.80 7.85
N LYS A 77 -29.27 24.56 8.70
CA LYS A 77 -30.71 24.85 8.54
C LYS A 77 -30.97 25.71 7.32
N GLU A 78 -30.22 26.79 7.14
CA GLU A 78 -30.35 27.70 6.00
C GLU A 78 -29.99 27.01 4.68
N PHE A 79 -28.88 26.26 4.66
CA PHE A 79 -28.46 25.49 3.49
C PHE A 79 -29.47 24.40 3.10
N ARG A 80 -30.15 23.79 4.08
CA ARG A 80 -31.25 22.86 3.83
C ARG A 80 -32.51 23.56 3.32
N ALA A 81 -32.80 24.76 3.84
CA ALA A 81 -33.98 25.55 3.47
C ALA A 81 -33.86 26.20 2.08
N ALA A 82 -32.63 26.46 1.62
CA ALA A 82 -32.34 27.02 0.31
C ALA A 82 -32.96 26.18 -0.81
N ALA A 83 -33.82 26.81 -1.61
CA ALA A 83 -34.62 26.18 -2.65
C ALA A 83 -33.83 26.00 -3.97
N SER A 84 -32.75 26.75 -4.14
CA SER A 84 -31.93 26.75 -5.35
C SER A 84 -30.43 26.56 -5.08
N PRO A 85 -29.65 26.04 -6.04
CA PRO A 85 -28.19 25.98 -5.92
C PRO A 85 -27.55 27.36 -5.72
N THR A 86 -28.14 28.42 -6.29
CA THR A 86 -27.68 29.79 -6.13
C THR A 86 -27.84 30.28 -4.69
N GLU A 87 -29.00 30.03 -4.06
CA GLU A 87 -29.21 30.35 -2.64
C GLU A 87 -28.26 29.57 -1.73
N LYS A 88 -27.97 28.30 -2.06
CA LYS A 88 -26.97 27.51 -1.34
C LYS A 88 -25.58 28.12 -1.43
N LEU A 89 -25.20 28.63 -2.60
CA LEU A 89 -23.93 29.34 -2.77
C LEU A 89 -23.91 30.64 -1.94
N ILE A 90 -24.99 31.41 -1.94
CA ILE A 90 -25.12 32.64 -1.14
C ILE A 90 -24.99 32.32 0.36
N CYS A 91 -25.68 31.28 0.84
CA CYS A 91 -25.60 30.82 2.22
C CYS A 91 -24.16 30.45 2.62
N LEU A 92 -23.42 29.74 1.76
CA LEU A 92 -22.00 29.44 2.02
C LEU A 92 -21.11 30.69 2.03
N ILE A 93 -21.43 31.70 1.21
CA ILE A 93 -20.69 32.97 1.15
C ILE A 93 -20.95 33.80 2.42
N GLU A 94 -22.18 33.85 2.92
CA GLU A 94 -22.50 34.54 4.19
C GLU A 94 -21.78 33.91 5.37
N HIS A 95 -21.67 32.58 5.40
CA HIS A 95 -20.96 31.83 6.45
C HIS A 95 -19.50 31.49 6.07
N ALA A 96 -18.85 32.30 5.23
CA ALA A 96 -17.54 31.99 4.66
C ALA A 96 -16.43 31.81 5.71
N SER A 97 -16.48 32.52 6.84
CA SER A 97 -15.48 32.36 7.91
C SER A 97 -15.54 30.96 8.53
N LEU A 98 -16.74 30.43 8.75
CA LEU A 98 -16.95 29.09 9.29
C LEU A 98 -16.53 28.02 8.27
N VAL A 99 -16.92 28.20 7.00
CA VAL A 99 -16.51 27.30 5.90
C VAL A 99 -14.98 27.27 5.76
N GLY A 100 -14.34 28.44 5.79
CA GLY A 100 -12.89 28.57 5.75
C GLY A 100 -12.20 27.97 6.98
N ALA A 101 -12.79 28.11 8.18
CA ALA A 101 -12.28 27.45 9.38
C ALA A 101 -12.31 25.92 9.23
N ILE A 102 -13.37 25.35 8.66
CA ILE A 102 -13.46 23.91 8.41
C ILE A 102 -12.41 23.45 7.38
N GLU A 103 -12.24 24.20 6.27
CA GLU A 103 -11.29 23.84 5.21
C GLU A 103 -9.82 23.92 5.66
N ASN A 104 -9.46 24.94 6.42
CA ASN A 104 -8.08 25.19 6.84
C ASN A 104 -7.62 24.25 7.96
N ASN A 105 -8.54 23.59 8.66
CA ASN A 105 -8.22 22.53 9.61
C ASN A 105 -7.86 21.25 8.84
N LYS A 106 -6.60 21.14 8.42
CA LYS A 106 -6.02 19.90 7.87
C LYS A 106 -5.88 18.88 9.00
N PHE A 107 -6.67 17.80 8.92
CA PHE A 107 -6.48 16.57 9.70
C PHE A 107 -5.41 15.68 9.05
#